data_AF-A0A5C7LMR3-F1
#
_entry.id   AF-A0A5C7LMR3-F1
#
_cell.length_a   1.000
_cell.length_b   1.000
_cell.length_c   1.000
_cell.angle_alpha   90.00
_cell.angle_beta   90.00
_cell.angle_gamma   90.00
#
_symmetry.space_group_name_H-M   'P 1'
#
loop_
_entity.id
_entity.type
_entity.pdbx_description
1 polymer ?
#
loop_
_entity_poly.entity_id
_entity_poly.type
_entity_poly.pdbx_seq_one_letter_code
_entity_poly.pdbx_strand_id
1 'polypeptide(L)'
;MKNPELDLFERLRGAEAKKPTAPSEGSAMESELKKDNPDVQTPLTVRNIFTHHDTHPVVIDLALLKAFGVEWFSWETSTIFQEIQRVFSSQVSEHARSKIQAVKTLHTTGKPWTSWQVFEKVIQALNNNIPRWEFMQAPSLDQLFAGVDIMNSIRPEPFDDEVKAYIAASVLNEDVFFVPPPLEFVQVEVSHPRYVCLDCGSEDSALFHDGICDTCTKRFDPENGFSFQPDQDLVREGKGQNVKLVLQFDPDPIEQRWNEVKEHSTKEVDLQETQVDVQVAKLLIARDYMNIRRRQLSEQLIALKSWLGTV
;
A
#
# COMPACT_ATOMS: atom_id res chain seq x y z
N MET A 1 -20.87 -15.51 0.88
CA MET A 1 -20.09 -14.31 1.28
C MET A 1 -20.54 -13.92 2.67
N LYS A 2 -19.61 -13.72 3.61
CA LYS A 2 -19.95 -13.13 4.93
C LYS A 2 -20.56 -11.74 4.72
N ASN A 3 -21.45 -11.29 5.60
CA ASN A 3 -21.95 -9.91 5.58
C ASN A 3 -20.72 -8.97 5.72
N PRO A 4 -20.44 -8.07 4.75
CA PRO A 4 -19.29 -7.16 4.79
C PRO A 4 -19.22 -6.34 6.07
N GLU A 5 -20.39 -5.98 6.62
CA GLU A 5 -20.51 -5.29 7.90
C GLU A 5 -19.92 -6.14 9.03
N LEU A 6 -20.43 -7.37 9.21
CA LEU A 6 -19.97 -8.28 10.26
C LEU A 6 -18.49 -8.65 10.09
N ASP A 7 -18.02 -8.82 8.86
CA ASP A 7 -16.62 -9.14 8.56
C ASP A 7 -15.68 -7.98 8.93
N LEU A 8 -16.07 -6.73 8.65
CA LEU A 8 -15.31 -5.56 9.07
C LEU A 8 -15.33 -5.38 10.60
N PHE A 9 -16.49 -5.51 11.24
CA PHE A 9 -16.60 -5.45 12.70
C PHE A 9 -15.79 -6.57 13.38
N GLU A 10 -15.78 -7.79 12.84
CA GLU A 10 -14.96 -8.90 13.33
C GLU A 10 -13.46 -8.60 13.19
N ARG A 11 -13.02 -7.99 12.09
CA ARG A 11 -11.60 -7.62 11.88
C ARG A 11 -11.15 -6.50 12.79
N LEU A 12 -12.05 -5.55 13.06
CA LEU A 12 -11.77 -4.40 13.91
C LEU A 12 -11.97 -4.70 15.40
N ARG A 13 -12.57 -5.84 15.73
CA ARG A 13 -12.61 -6.36 17.10
C ARG A 13 -11.19 -6.61 17.60
N GLY A 14 -10.75 -5.78 18.55
CA GLY A 14 -9.38 -5.82 19.06
C GLY A 14 -8.36 -5.04 18.23
N ALA A 15 -8.77 -4.34 17.16
CA ALA A 15 -7.90 -3.39 16.46
C ALA A 15 -7.47 -2.22 17.38
N GLU A 16 -8.28 -1.89 18.40
CA GLU A 16 -7.90 -1.00 19.51
C GLU A 16 -6.58 -1.46 20.19
N ALA A 17 -6.31 -2.77 20.20
CA ALA A 17 -5.15 -3.38 20.84
C ALA A 17 -3.95 -3.60 19.90
N LYS A 18 -4.07 -3.32 18.59
CA LYS A 18 -2.96 -3.43 17.64
C LYS A 18 -1.99 -2.28 17.89
N LYS A 19 -1.03 -2.52 18.78
CA LYS A 19 -0.01 -1.54 19.16
C LYS A 19 0.87 -1.19 17.94
N PRO A 20 1.32 0.07 17.82
CA PRO A 20 2.35 0.47 16.88
C PRO A 20 3.54 -0.50 16.95
N THR A 21 4.17 -0.80 15.80
CA THR A 21 5.34 -1.69 15.75
C THR A 21 6.58 -1.08 16.42
N ALA A 22 6.60 0.24 16.57
CA ALA A 22 7.61 1.00 17.31
C ALA A 22 7.00 2.28 17.89
N PRO A 23 7.60 2.90 18.92
CA PRO A 23 7.19 4.19 19.42
C PRO A 23 7.38 5.27 18.34
N SER A 24 6.28 5.82 17.84
CA SER A 24 6.31 6.93 16.86
C SER A 24 6.07 8.30 17.50
N GLU A 25 5.93 8.36 18.83
CA GLU A 25 5.54 9.58 19.55
C GLU A 25 6.66 10.63 19.54
N GLY A 26 6.32 11.81 19.04
CA GLY A 26 7.24 12.92 18.88
C GLY A 26 8.26 12.74 17.76
N SER A 27 8.06 11.82 16.82
CA SER A 27 8.92 11.69 15.63
C SER A 27 8.88 12.96 14.78
N ALA A 28 9.87 13.13 13.90
CA ALA A 28 9.89 14.25 12.95
C ALA A 28 8.64 14.23 12.06
N MET A 29 8.25 13.04 11.59
CA MET A 29 7.06 12.81 10.78
C MET A 29 5.77 13.25 11.50
N GLU A 30 5.62 12.96 12.80
CA GLU A 30 4.45 13.45 13.55
C GLU A 30 4.40 14.97 13.62
N SER A 31 5.56 15.61 13.75
CA SER A 31 5.67 17.07 13.80
C SER A 31 5.32 17.71 12.45
N GLU A 32 5.65 17.06 11.34
CA GLU A 32 5.29 17.50 9.99
C GLU A 32 3.78 17.37 9.75
N LEU A 33 3.19 16.22 10.09
CA LEU A 33 1.74 16.03 9.94
C LEU A 33 0.91 17.02 10.75
N LYS A 34 1.40 17.45 11.91
CA LYS A 34 0.74 18.46 12.74
C LYS A 34 0.84 19.88 12.17
N LYS A 35 1.80 20.18 11.30
CA LYS A 35 1.91 21.53 10.69
C LYS A 35 0.82 21.76 9.65
N ASP A 36 0.53 20.73 8.86
CA ASP A 36 -0.37 20.86 7.71
C ASP A 36 -1.84 20.60 8.06
N ASN A 37 -2.12 20.06 9.25
CA ASN A 37 -3.48 19.74 9.67
C ASN A 37 -4.14 20.91 10.44
N PRO A 38 -5.27 21.46 9.94
CA PRO A 38 -6.00 22.53 10.63
C PRO A 38 -6.72 22.07 11.91
N ASP A 39 -6.99 20.76 12.05
CA ASP A 39 -7.82 20.18 13.11
C ASP A 39 -7.02 19.50 14.24
N VAL A 40 -5.69 19.69 14.31
CA VAL A 40 -4.81 18.99 15.28
C VAL A 40 -5.27 19.07 16.73
N GLN A 41 -5.91 20.17 17.12
CA GLN A 41 -6.36 20.41 18.50
C GLN A 41 -7.83 20.02 18.72
N THR A 42 -8.58 19.69 17.68
CA THR A 42 -10.01 19.43 17.76
C THR A 42 -10.24 17.94 17.97
N PRO A 43 -10.85 17.50 19.09
CA PRO A 43 -11.14 16.09 19.28
C PRO A 43 -12.17 15.59 18.25
N LEU A 44 -11.99 14.36 17.78
CA LEU A 44 -12.98 13.71 16.91
C LEU A 44 -14.25 13.37 17.72
N THR A 45 -15.39 13.72 17.16
CA THR A 45 -16.73 13.47 17.71
C THR A 45 -17.64 12.99 16.59
N VAL A 46 -18.79 12.42 16.94
CA VAL A 46 -19.80 11.98 15.95
C VAL A 46 -20.25 13.13 15.03
N ARG A 47 -20.23 14.38 15.53
CA ARG A 47 -20.68 15.55 14.77
C ARG A 47 -19.66 16.05 13.73
N ASN A 48 -18.37 15.86 13.98
CA ASN A 48 -17.31 16.37 13.10
C ASN A 48 -16.62 15.26 12.29
N ILE A 49 -17.06 14.00 12.38
CA ILE A 49 -16.44 12.87 11.67
C ILE A 49 -16.32 13.08 10.16
N PHE A 50 -17.29 13.75 9.53
CA PHE A 50 -17.31 14.03 8.08
C PHE A 50 -16.72 15.40 7.70
N THR A 51 -16.38 16.24 8.68
CA THR A 51 -15.75 17.55 8.45
C THR A 51 -14.26 17.52 8.76
N HIS A 52 -13.86 16.75 9.76
CA HIS A 52 -12.51 16.70 10.30
C HIS A 52 -11.54 16.14 9.25
N HIS A 53 -10.48 16.90 8.96
CA HIS A 53 -9.51 16.58 7.92
C HIS A 53 -8.88 15.20 8.14
N ASP A 54 -8.60 14.91 9.40
CA ASP A 54 -7.83 13.76 9.86
C ASP A 54 -8.66 12.54 10.28
N THR A 55 -9.96 12.50 9.93
CA THR A 55 -10.75 11.29 10.17
C THR A 55 -10.15 10.11 9.40
N HIS A 56 -9.88 9.01 10.09
CA HIS A 56 -9.31 7.82 9.49
C HIS A 56 -10.33 7.17 8.53
N PRO A 57 -9.94 6.72 7.31
CA PRO A 57 -10.88 6.16 6.33
C PRO A 57 -11.71 4.98 6.86
N VAL A 58 -11.10 4.10 7.65
CA VAL A 58 -11.79 2.96 8.31
C VAL A 58 -12.89 3.43 9.28
N VAL A 59 -12.67 4.56 9.96
CA VAL A 59 -13.65 5.12 10.91
C VAL A 59 -14.85 5.70 10.15
N ILE A 60 -14.60 6.33 8.99
CA ILE A 60 -15.66 6.77 8.06
C ILE A 60 -16.47 5.57 7.58
N ASP A 61 -15.80 4.49 7.15
CA ASP A 61 -16.44 3.27 6.68
C ASP A 61 -17.38 2.67 7.72
N LEU A 62 -16.88 2.49 8.94
CA LEU A 62 -17.66 2.01 10.08
C LEU A 62 -18.87 2.91 10.40
N ALA A 63 -18.68 4.23 10.36
CA ALA A 63 -19.77 5.16 10.64
C ALA A 63 -20.87 5.09 9.58
N LEU A 64 -20.51 4.93 8.31
CA LEU A 64 -21.47 4.79 7.21
C LEU A 64 -22.18 3.43 7.25
N LEU A 65 -21.44 2.35 7.49
CA LEU A 65 -22.03 1.01 7.67
C LEU A 65 -23.00 0.98 8.85
N LYS A 66 -22.63 1.60 9.98
CA LYS A 66 -23.51 1.66 11.14
C LYS A 66 -24.78 2.49 10.87
N ALA A 67 -24.66 3.61 10.16
CA ALA A 67 -25.78 4.52 9.93
C ALA A 67 -26.74 4.05 8.83
N PHE A 68 -26.19 3.43 7.77
CA PHE A 68 -26.91 3.16 6.53
C PHE A 68 -26.86 1.68 6.09
N GLY A 69 -26.18 0.80 6.83
CA GLY A 69 -26.00 -0.60 6.47
C GLY A 69 -25.16 -0.77 5.20
N VAL A 70 -25.30 -1.90 4.50
CA VAL A 70 -24.60 -2.12 3.22
C VAL A 70 -25.26 -1.43 2.03
N GLU A 71 -26.42 -0.82 2.22
CA GLU A 71 -27.21 -0.21 1.13
C GLU A 71 -26.49 0.98 0.51
N TRP A 72 -25.72 1.74 1.30
CA TRP A 72 -25.02 2.94 0.81
C TRP A 72 -23.99 2.64 -0.29
N PHE A 73 -23.52 1.39 -0.41
CA PHE A 73 -22.65 0.97 -1.51
C PHE A 73 -23.32 1.12 -2.88
N SER A 74 -24.64 0.98 -2.95
CA SER A 74 -25.42 1.13 -4.19
C SER A 74 -25.82 2.58 -4.49
N TRP A 75 -25.74 3.47 -3.50
CA TRP A 75 -26.23 4.83 -3.64
C TRP A 75 -25.33 5.68 -4.54
N GLU A 76 -25.91 6.66 -5.22
CA GLU A 76 -25.13 7.65 -5.95
C GLU A 76 -24.38 8.58 -4.97
N THR A 77 -23.28 9.16 -5.45
CA THR A 77 -22.43 10.05 -4.65
C THR A 77 -23.21 11.23 -4.06
N SER A 78 -24.15 11.79 -4.82
CA SER A 78 -25.05 12.87 -4.38
C SER A 78 -25.95 12.41 -3.22
N THR A 79 -26.55 11.24 -3.33
CA THR A 79 -27.41 10.63 -2.31
C THR A 79 -26.64 10.39 -1.02
N ILE A 80 -25.42 9.84 -1.10
CA ILE A 80 -24.58 9.61 0.09
C ILE A 80 -24.37 10.92 0.87
N PHE A 81 -24.02 12.01 0.18
CA PHE A 81 -23.75 13.28 0.84
C PHE A 81 -25.01 13.94 1.40
N GLN A 82 -26.15 13.84 0.70
CA GLN A 82 -27.43 14.33 1.19
C GLN A 82 -27.88 13.56 2.44
N GLU A 83 -27.73 12.24 2.45
CA GLU A 83 -28.08 11.39 3.59
C GLU A 83 -27.18 11.63 4.80
N ILE A 84 -25.87 11.81 4.58
CA ILE A 84 -24.94 12.22 5.65
C ILE A 84 -25.36 13.56 6.24
N GLN A 85 -25.68 14.55 5.39
CA GLN A 85 -26.13 15.86 5.85
C GLN A 85 -27.45 15.75 6.64
N ARG A 86 -28.38 14.89 6.21
CA ARG A 86 -29.67 14.66 6.88
C ARG A 86 -29.51 14.01 8.25
N VAL A 87 -28.69 12.96 8.36
CA VAL A 87 -28.54 12.17 9.60
C VAL A 87 -27.59 12.82 10.59
N PHE A 88 -26.44 13.34 10.12
CA PHE A 88 -25.40 13.88 10.99
C PHE A 88 -25.47 15.40 11.15
N SER A 89 -26.33 16.09 10.38
CA SER A 89 -26.44 17.55 10.37
C SER A 89 -25.09 18.25 10.09
N SER A 90 -24.21 17.58 9.36
CA SER A 90 -22.84 18.02 9.06
C SER A 90 -22.63 18.12 7.56
N GLN A 91 -21.89 19.14 7.12
CA GLN A 91 -21.37 19.18 5.75
C GLN A 91 -20.22 18.17 5.59
N VAL A 92 -20.05 17.62 4.39
CA VAL A 92 -18.93 16.70 4.11
C VAL A 92 -17.78 17.48 3.47
N SER A 93 -16.63 17.51 4.14
CA SER A 93 -15.41 18.16 3.62
C SER A 93 -14.89 17.44 2.37
N GLU A 94 -14.13 18.13 1.52
CA GLU A 94 -13.62 17.54 0.27
C GLU A 94 -12.70 16.33 0.51
N HIS A 95 -11.88 16.38 1.57
CA HIS A 95 -11.06 15.24 2.00
C HIS A 95 -11.93 14.07 2.45
N ALA A 96 -12.99 14.31 3.23
CA ALA A 96 -13.92 13.26 3.63
C ALA A 96 -14.66 12.69 2.42
N ARG A 97 -15.09 13.52 1.45
CA ARG A 97 -15.72 13.05 0.20
C ARG A 97 -14.78 12.11 -0.56
N SER A 98 -13.50 12.49 -0.68
CA SER A 98 -12.49 11.67 -1.35
C SER A 98 -12.31 10.32 -0.67
N LYS A 99 -12.19 10.30 0.67
CA LYS A 99 -12.11 9.06 1.46
C LYS A 99 -13.35 8.19 1.32
N ILE A 100 -14.54 8.77 1.40
CA ILE A 100 -15.82 8.04 1.25
C ILE A 100 -15.87 7.33 -0.11
N GLN A 101 -15.49 8.03 -1.18
CA GLN A 101 -15.47 7.43 -2.53
C GLN A 101 -14.39 6.34 -2.66
N ALA A 102 -13.22 6.54 -2.07
CA ALA A 102 -12.16 5.52 -2.05
C ALA A 102 -12.60 4.25 -1.30
N VAL A 103 -13.15 4.41 -0.10
CA VAL A 103 -13.72 3.30 0.71
C VAL A 103 -14.83 2.58 -0.05
N LYS A 104 -15.74 3.33 -0.67
CA LYS A 104 -16.80 2.74 -1.50
C LYS A 104 -16.23 1.92 -2.65
N THR A 105 -15.17 2.42 -3.31
CA THR A 105 -14.51 1.74 -4.42
C THR A 105 -13.89 0.41 -3.98
N LEU A 106 -13.30 0.37 -2.78
CA LEU A 106 -12.76 -0.87 -2.17
C LEU A 106 -13.85 -1.91 -1.92
N HIS A 107 -15.05 -1.50 -1.49
CA HIS A 107 -16.16 -2.43 -1.25
C HIS A 107 -16.84 -2.90 -2.54
N THR A 108 -16.95 -2.03 -3.54
CA THR A 108 -17.78 -2.28 -4.73
C THR A 108 -17.04 -2.87 -5.92
N THR A 109 -15.73 -2.66 -6.03
CA THR A 109 -14.95 -3.07 -7.21
C THR A 109 -13.62 -3.72 -6.83
N GLY A 110 -13.12 -4.64 -7.64
CA GLY A 110 -11.75 -5.20 -7.49
C GLY A 110 -10.66 -4.33 -8.13
N LYS A 111 -11.02 -3.20 -8.76
CA LYS A 111 -10.10 -2.37 -9.56
C LYS A 111 -8.90 -1.79 -8.78
N PRO A 112 -9.01 -1.45 -7.48
CA PRO A 112 -7.85 -1.00 -6.72
C PRO A 112 -6.73 -2.04 -6.61
N TRP A 113 -7.04 -3.34 -6.76
CA TRP A 113 -6.04 -4.42 -6.72
C TRP A 113 -5.56 -4.85 -8.11
N THR A 114 -6.29 -4.51 -9.17
CA THR A 114 -5.99 -4.97 -10.54
C THR A 114 -5.58 -3.86 -11.51
N SER A 115 -5.71 -2.58 -11.17
CA SER A 115 -5.43 -1.47 -12.10
C SER A 115 -4.74 -0.32 -11.37
N TRP A 116 -3.50 -0.02 -11.79
CA TRP A 116 -2.65 0.94 -11.08
C TRP A 116 -3.23 2.36 -11.05
N GLN A 117 -3.97 2.77 -12.08
CA GLN A 117 -4.59 4.10 -12.16
C GLN A 117 -5.64 4.29 -11.07
N VAL A 118 -6.36 3.22 -10.73
CA VAL A 118 -7.37 3.26 -9.66
C VAL A 118 -6.69 3.13 -8.30
N PHE A 119 -5.71 2.23 -8.19
CA PHE A 119 -4.89 2.07 -6.99
C PHE A 119 -4.30 3.41 -6.53
N GLU A 120 -3.62 4.14 -7.44
CA GLU A 120 -3.02 5.44 -7.15
C GLU A 120 -4.02 6.41 -6.51
N LYS A 121 -5.18 6.60 -7.13
CA LYS A 121 -6.18 7.57 -6.64
C LYS A 121 -6.79 7.14 -5.30
N VAL A 122 -6.96 5.84 -5.09
CA VAL A 122 -7.41 5.30 -3.80
C VAL A 122 -6.35 5.57 -2.73
N ILE A 123 -5.08 5.25 -2.97
CA ILE A 123 -3.99 5.50 -2.01
C ILE A 123 -3.89 6.98 -1.67
N GLN A 124 -3.98 7.88 -2.66
CA GLN A 124 -3.98 9.32 -2.40
C GLN A 124 -5.12 9.73 -1.45
N ALA A 125 -6.35 9.28 -1.70
CA ALA A 125 -7.50 9.57 -0.85
C ALA A 125 -7.34 9.02 0.59
N LEU A 126 -6.82 7.80 0.75
CA LEU A 126 -6.63 7.18 2.06
C LEU A 126 -5.58 7.91 2.92
N ASN A 127 -4.63 8.58 2.28
CA ASN A 127 -3.56 9.35 2.91
C ASN A 127 -3.87 10.86 3.04
N ASN A 128 -5.16 11.21 3.13
CA ASN A 128 -5.64 12.59 3.28
C ASN A 128 -5.36 13.52 2.07
N ASN A 129 -4.91 13.01 0.92
CA ASN A 129 -4.73 13.83 -0.28
C ASN A 129 -6.03 13.86 -1.11
N ILE A 130 -6.23 14.93 -1.89
CA ILE A 130 -7.33 15.01 -2.86
C ILE A 130 -6.84 14.40 -4.18
N PRO A 131 -7.45 13.30 -4.66
CA PRO A 131 -7.06 12.69 -5.93
C PRO A 131 -7.38 13.64 -7.10
N ARG A 132 -6.38 13.89 -7.93
CA ARG A 132 -6.48 14.68 -9.17
C ARG A 132 -6.43 13.74 -10.34
N TRP A 133 -7.44 13.76 -11.19
CA TRP A 133 -7.62 12.76 -12.26
C TRP A 133 -6.87 13.11 -13.53
N GLU A 134 -6.47 14.38 -13.67
CA GLU A 134 -5.87 14.93 -14.88
C GLU A 134 -4.40 14.52 -15.06
N PHE A 135 -3.73 14.09 -13.98
CA PHE A 135 -2.32 13.72 -14.01
C PHE A 135 -1.99 12.62 -13.01
N MET A 136 -0.82 12.00 -13.23
CA MET A 136 -0.27 10.97 -12.36
C MET A 136 0.24 11.58 -11.05
N GLN A 137 -0.21 11.04 -9.94
CA GLN A 137 0.18 11.42 -8.58
C GLN A 137 0.79 10.20 -7.89
N ALA A 138 2.03 9.88 -8.26
CA ALA A 138 2.76 8.76 -7.66
C ALA A 138 2.79 8.93 -6.13
N PRO A 139 2.31 7.94 -5.36
CA PRO A 139 2.36 7.98 -3.90
C PRO A 139 3.82 7.83 -3.44
N SER A 140 4.15 8.51 -2.35
CA SER A 140 5.42 8.30 -1.66
C SER A 140 5.43 6.97 -0.90
N LEU A 141 6.61 6.52 -0.49
CA LEU A 141 6.81 5.27 0.23
C LEU A 141 5.96 5.20 1.51
N ASP A 142 5.93 6.26 2.30
CA ASP A 142 5.10 6.35 3.50
C ASP A 142 3.60 6.21 3.21
N GLN A 143 3.13 6.83 2.12
CA GLN A 143 1.75 6.74 1.66
C GLN A 143 1.39 5.34 1.17
N LEU A 144 2.32 4.64 0.51
CA LEU A 144 2.15 3.24 0.10
C LEU A 144 2.01 2.32 1.32
N PHE A 145 2.92 2.45 2.30
CA PHE A 145 2.89 1.66 3.53
C PHE A 145 1.57 1.83 4.29
N ALA A 146 1.17 3.08 4.56
CA ALA A 146 -0.08 3.36 5.27
C ALA A 146 -1.32 3.03 4.43
N GLY A 147 -1.32 3.37 3.15
CA GLY A 147 -2.46 3.15 2.25
C GLY A 147 -2.78 1.66 2.09
N VAL A 148 -1.76 0.82 1.88
CA VAL A 148 -1.94 -0.64 1.79
C VAL A 148 -2.36 -1.24 3.13
N ASP A 149 -1.82 -0.76 4.26
CA ASP A 149 -2.29 -1.20 5.59
C ASP A 149 -3.77 -0.87 5.84
N ILE A 150 -4.20 0.32 5.42
CA ILE A 150 -5.61 0.76 5.48
C ILE A 150 -6.48 -0.08 4.56
N MET A 151 -6.06 -0.32 3.30
CA MET A 151 -6.78 -1.19 2.36
C MET A 151 -6.98 -2.59 2.93
N ASN A 152 -5.92 -3.20 3.45
CA ASN A 152 -5.97 -4.53 4.06
C ASN A 152 -6.88 -4.59 5.29
N SER A 153 -7.01 -3.48 6.03
CA SER A 153 -7.91 -3.38 7.17
C SER A 153 -9.39 -3.35 6.74
N ILE A 154 -9.70 -2.73 5.60
CA ILE A 154 -11.06 -2.67 5.03
C ILE A 154 -11.39 -3.98 4.33
N ARG A 155 -10.58 -4.35 3.34
CA ARG A 155 -10.76 -5.54 2.51
C ARG A 155 -9.38 -6.07 2.06
N PRO A 156 -8.91 -7.20 2.61
CA PRO A 156 -7.70 -7.86 2.13
C PRO A 156 -8.02 -8.61 0.83
N GLU A 157 -7.23 -8.36 -0.20
CA GLU A 157 -7.31 -9.03 -1.50
C GLU A 157 -5.91 -9.07 -2.11
N PRO A 158 -5.53 -10.14 -2.84
CA PRO A 158 -4.25 -10.18 -3.52
C PRO A 158 -4.17 -9.11 -4.62
N PHE A 159 -3.02 -8.46 -4.70
CA PHE A 159 -2.72 -7.51 -5.77
C PHE A 159 -2.32 -8.26 -7.05
N ASP A 160 -2.77 -7.74 -8.18
CA ASP A 160 -2.40 -8.22 -9.51
C ASP A 160 -1.03 -7.69 -9.92
N ASP A 161 -0.41 -8.32 -10.92
CA ASP A 161 0.97 -8.05 -11.32
C ASP A 161 1.16 -6.61 -11.82
N GLU A 162 0.14 -6.00 -12.45
CA GLU A 162 0.16 -4.59 -12.86
C GLU A 162 0.33 -3.65 -11.67
N VAL A 163 -0.38 -3.90 -10.56
CA VAL A 163 -0.30 -3.06 -9.36
C VAL A 163 1.01 -3.33 -8.60
N LYS A 164 1.47 -4.57 -8.55
CA LYS A 164 2.79 -4.89 -7.96
C LYS A 164 3.92 -4.18 -8.70
N ALA A 165 3.91 -4.22 -10.03
CA ALA A 165 4.91 -3.53 -10.86
C ALA A 165 4.88 -2.02 -10.65
N TYR A 166 3.69 -1.42 -10.52
CA TYR A 166 3.55 0.00 -10.19
C TYR A 166 4.11 0.34 -8.81
N ILE A 167 3.76 -0.43 -7.77
CA ILE A 167 4.30 -0.25 -6.42
C ILE A 167 5.83 -0.38 -6.43
N ALA A 168 6.37 -1.41 -7.09
CA ALA A 168 7.80 -1.61 -7.21
C ALA A 168 8.49 -0.44 -7.91
N ALA A 169 7.90 0.09 -8.99
CA ALA A 169 8.42 1.27 -9.67
C ALA A 169 8.42 2.52 -8.76
N SER A 170 7.37 2.73 -7.96
CA SER A 170 7.32 3.83 -6.98
C SER A 170 8.39 3.69 -5.90
N VAL A 171 8.60 2.47 -5.38
CA VAL A 171 9.63 2.18 -4.36
C VAL A 171 11.04 2.41 -4.93
N LEU A 172 11.29 1.95 -6.16
CA LEU A 172 12.59 2.14 -6.84
C LEU A 172 12.86 3.58 -7.23
N ASN A 173 11.82 4.37 -7.51
CA ASN A 173 11.95 5.82 -7.72
C ASN A 173 12.41 6.54 -6.43
N GLU A 174 12.24 5.91 -5.27
CA GLU A 174 12.81 6.36 -3.99
C GLU A 174 14.12 5.65 -3.64
N ASP A 175 14.76 4.95 -4.56
CA ASP A 175 16.03 4.23 -4.36
C ASP A 175 15.99 3.22 -3.19
N VAL A 176 14.85 2.60 -2.91
CA VAL A 176 14.71 1.58 -1.86
C VAL A 176 14.66 0.19 -2.48
N PHE A 177 15.50 -0.73 -2.01
CA PHE A 177 15.62 -2.08 -2.58
C PHE A 177 15.07 -3.21 -1.71
N PHE A 178 14.71 -2.89 -0.47
CA PHE A 178 14.08 -3.82 0.47
C PHE A 178 12.75 -3.25 0.99
N VAL A 179 11.71 -4.08 0.99
CA VAL A 179 10.34 -3.69 1.35
C VAL A 179 9.78 -4.62 2.42
N PRO A 180 9.68 -4.18 3.69
CA PRO A 180 9.05 -4.96 4.75
C PRO A 180 7.51 -4.99 4.66
N PRO A 181 6.83 -5.79 5.49
CA PRO A 181 5.37 -5.78 5.61
C PRO A 181 4.81 -4.36 5.87
N PRO A 182 3.69 -3.97 5.23
CA PRO A 182 2.76 -4.78 4.45
C PRO A 182 3.08 -4.89 2.94
N LEU A 183 4.22 -4.34 2.48
CA LEU A 183 4.60 -4.33 1.05
C LEU A 183 5.50 -5.50 0.65
N GLU A 184 5.75 -6.47 1.53
CA GLU A 184 6.63 -7.62 1.28
C GLU A 184 6.30 -8.41 0.00
N PHE A 185 5.02 -8.38 -0.41
CA PHE A 185 4.55 -9.09 -1.61
C PHE A 185 5.08 -8.54 -2.94
N VAL A 186 5.72 -7.35 -2.93
CA VAL A 186 6.34 -6.74 -4.13
C VAL A 186 7.87 -6.88 -4.14
N GLN A 187 8.47 -7.56 -3.17
CA GLN A 187 9.93 -7.66 -3.05
C GLN A 187 10.59 -8.28 -4.29
N VAL A 188 9.91 -9.25 -4.93
CA VAL A 188 10.42 -9.92 -6.13
C VAL A 188 10.54 -8.94 -7.30
N GLU A 189 9.53 -8.10 -7.48
CA GLU A 189 9.48 -7.06 -8.49
C GLU A 189 10.49 -5.94 -8.20
N VAL A 190 10.69 -5.59 -6.93
CA VAL A 190 11.70 -4.59 -6.52
C VAL A 190 13.12 -5.10 -6.80
N SER A 191 13.45 -6.35 -6.45
CA SER A 191 14.80 -6.90 -6.59
C SER A 191 15.28 -7.08 -8.04
N HIS A 192 14.38 -6.98 -9.02
CA HIS A 192 14.68 -7.13 -10.46
C HIS A 192 15.59 -8.34 -10.73
N PRO A 193 15.10 -9.57 -10.48
CA PRO A 193 15.89 -10.75 -10.77
C PRO A 193 16.19 -10.82 -12.26
N ARG A 194 17.46 -10.96 -12.60
CA ARG A 194 17.96 -11.19 -13.96
C ARG A 194 18.58 -12.56 -14.04
N TYR A 195 18.54 -13.17 -15.22
CA TYR A 195 19.35 -14.35 -15.49
C TYR A 195 20.53 -13.97 -16.38
N VAL A 196 21.66 -14.62 -16.17
CA VAL A 196 22.86 -14.54 -17.00
C VAL A 196 23.12 -15.95 -17.53
N CYS A 197 23.08 -16.12 -18.85
CA CYS A 197 23.42 -17.38 -19.48
C CYS A 197 24.94 -17.56 -19.50
N LEU A 198 25.44 -18.65 -18.93
CA LEU A 198 26.87 -18.94 -18.89
C LEU A 198 27.41 -19.49 -20.22
N ASP A 199 26.52 -19.95 -21.11
CA ASP A 199 26.92 -20.51 -22.41
C ASP A 199 27.16 -19.40 -23.45
N CYS A 200 26.33 -18.34 -23.46
CA CYS A 200 26.41 -17.26 -24.44
C CYS A 200 26.66 -15.87 -23.86
N GLY A 201 26.60 -15.71 -22.53
CA GLY A 201 26.74 -14.43 -21.85
C GLY A 201 25.53 -13.48 -21.97
N SER A 202 24.39 -13.94 -22.53
CA SER A 202 23.18 -13.10 -22.62
C SER A 202 22.56 -12.88 -21.25
N GLU A 203 22.03 -11.67 -21.04
CA GLU A 203 21.34 -11.29 -19.81
C GLU A 203 19.92 -10.81 -20.12
N ASP A 204 18.93 -11.33 -19.39
CA ASP A 204 17.54 -10.87 -19.52
C ASP A 204 16.79 -10.98 -18.18
N SER A 205 15.57 -10.46 -18.13
CA SER A 205 14.69 -10.48 -16.96
C SER A 205 14.32 -11.91 -16.58
N ALA A 206 14.43 -12.23 -15.29
CA ALA A 206 14.00 -13.51 -14.74
C ALA A 206 12.58 -13.48 -14.14
N LEU A 207 11.87 -12.34 -14.20
CA LEU A 207 10.53 -12.19 -13.62
C LEU A 207 9.47 -13.11 -14.27
N PHE A 208 9.65 -13.46 -15.54
CA PHE A 208 8.74 -14.34 -16.31
C PHE A 208 9.48 -15.44 -17.07
N HIS A 209 10.69 -15.79 -16.63
CA HIS A 209 11.59 -16.68 -17.34
C HIS A 209 11.38 -18.14 -16.92
N ASP A 210 11.47 -19.06 -17.88
CA ASP A 210 11.30 -20.50 -17.70
C ASP A 210 12.61 -21.24 -17.40
N GLY A 211 13.69 -20.50 -17.14
CA GLY A 211 15.01 -21.06 -16.85
C GLY A 211 15.83 -21.41 -18.10
N ILE A 212 15.38 -21.00 -19.29
CA ILE A 212 15.98 -21.33 -20.57
C ILE A 212 16.36 -20.06 -21.33
N CYS A 213 17.65 -19.87 -21.59
CA CYS A 213 18.14 -18.70 -22.33
C CYS A 213 17.50 -18.57 -23.72
N ASP A 214 16.85 -17.43 -23.96
CA ASP A 214 16.12 -17.15 -25.19
C ASP A 214 17.05 -17.04 -26.42
N THR A 215 18.27 -16.54 -26.22
CA THR A 215 19.31 -16.45 -27.27
C THR A 215 19.82 -17.81 -27.69
N CYS A 216 20.17 -18.68 -26.73
CA CYS A 216 20.71 -20.01 -27.00
C CYS A 216 19.69 -20.94 -27.66
N THR A 217 18.40 -20.73 -27.37
CA THR A 217 17.30 -21.55 -27.86
C THR A 217 16.53 -20.91 -29.00
N LYS A 218 17.01 -19.77 -29.51
CA LYS A 218 16.46 -19.06 -30.69
C LYS A 218 14.96 -18.76 -30.58
N ARG A 219 14.47 -18.54 -29.36
CA ARG A 219 13.04 -18.34 -29.08
C ARG A 219 12.46 -17.17 -29.87
N PHE A 220 13.18 -16.05 -29.89
CA PHE A 220 12.79 -14.82 -30.60
C PHE A 220 13.63 -14.54 -31.84
N ASP A 221 14.18 -15.58 -32.47
CA ASP A 221 14.95 -15.42 -33.71
C ASP A 221 14.03 -14.96 -34.86
N PRO A 222 14.33 -13.84 -35.54
CA PRO A 222 13.52 -13.34 -36.66
C PRO A 222 13.37 -14.36 -37.80
N GLU A 223 14.35 -15.25 -37.99
CA GLU A 223 14.30 -16.28 -39.03
C GLU A 223 13.30 -17.40 -38.69
N ASN A 224 12.99 -17.60 -37.41
CA ASN A 224 12.09 -18.64 -36.90
C ASN A 224 10.69 -18.12 -36.53
N GLY A 225 10.38 -16.85 -36.82
CA GLY A 225 9.01 -16.32 -36.78
C GLY A 225 8.49 -15.89 -35.39
N PHE A 226 9.36 -15.44 -34.48
CA PHE A 226 9.00 -14.96 -33.12
C PHE A 226 8.04 -15.91 -32.39
N SER A 227 8.58 -17.01 -31.86
CA SER A 227 7.82 -17.99 -31.07
C SER A 227 7.95 -17.70 -29.58
N PHE A 228 6.88 -17.87 -28.80
CA PHE A 228 6.98 -17.88 -27.34
C PHE A 228 7.51 -19.21 -26.78
N GLN A 229 7.76 -20.19 -27.64
CA GLN A 229 8.32 -21.49 -27.27
C GLN A 229 9.77 -21.61 -27.78
N PRO A 230 10.70 -22.09 -26.93
CA PRO A 230 12.09 -22.31 -27.33
C PRO A 230 12.18 -23.45 -28.34
N ASP A 231 13.24 -23.46 -29.16
CA ASP A 231 13.53 -24.57 -30.07
C ASP A 231 13.79 -25.86 -29.26
N GLN A 232 12.89 -26.83 -29.39
CA GLN A 232 12.93 -28.06 -28.60
C GLN A 232 14.14 -28.93 -28.90
N ASP A 233 14.70 -28.86 -30.11
CA ASP A 233 15.87 -29.66 -30.47
C ASP A 233 17.12 -29.11 -29.74
N LEU A 234 17.27 -27.78 -29.68
CA LEU A 234 18.35 -27.13 -28.94
C LEU A 234 18.24 -27.34 -27.43
N VAL A 235 17.01 -27.34 -26.89
CA VAL A 235 16.77 -27.64 -25.47
C VAL A 235 17.14 -29.09 -25.14
N ARG A 236 16.83 -30.05 -26.01
CA ARG A 236 17.21 -31.47 -25.82
C ARG A 236 18.73 -31.68 -25.89
N GLU A 237 19.44 -30.86 -26.66
CA GLU A 237 20.91 -30.83 -26.67
C GLU A 237 21.52 -30.20 -25.40
N GLY A 238 20.70 -29.68 -24.48
CA GLY A 238 21.13 -29.07 -23.23
C GLY A 238 21.58 -27.62 -23.35
N LYS A 239 21.37 -26.96 -24.51
CA LYS A 239 21.79 -25.57 -24.71
C LYS A 239 20.88 -24.60 -23.97
N GLY A 240 21.47 -23.59 -23.34
CA GLY A 240 20.73 -22.50 -22.70
C GLY A 240 20.11 -22.84 -21.35
N GLN A 241 20.40 -24.03 -20.81
CA GLN A 241 19.96 -24.44 -19.47
C GLN A 241 20.92 -23.97 -18.36
N ASN A 242 22.14 -23.56 -18.73
CA ASN A 242 23.16 -23.12 -17.80
C ASN A 242 23.00 -21.62 -17.49
N VAL A 243 21.96 -21.28 -16.72
CA VAL A 243 21.63 -19.91 -16.34
C VAL A 243 21.92 -19.66 -14.87
N LYS A 244 22.50 -18.49 -14.56
CA LYS A 244 22.72 -18.01 -13.19
C LYS A 244 21.74 -16.86 -12.91
N LEU A 245 21.02 -16.94 -11.80
CA LEU A 245 20.19 -15.84 -11.32
C LEU A 245 21.06 -14.82 -10.57
N VAL A 246 20.84 -13.55 -10.89
CA VAL A 246 21.50 -12.39 -10.29
C VAL A 246 20.43 -11.36 -9.96
N LEU A 247 20.39 -10.87 -8.72
CA LEU A 247 19.52 -9.76 -8.35
C LEU A 247 20.18 -8.45 -8.78
N GLN A 248 19.46 -7.62 -9.52
CA GLN A 248 19.96 -6.29 -9.88
C GLN A 248 19.98 -5.38 -8.64
N PHE A 249 18.99 -5.51 -7.76
CA PHE A 249 18.89 -4.78 -6.51
C PHE A 249 18.85 -5.77 -5.35
N ASP A 250 20.00 -5.94 -4.69
CA ASP A 250 20.16 -6.87 -3.58
C ASP A 250 19.53 -6.30 -2.28
N PRO A 251 18.48 -6.95 -1.74
CA PRO A 251 17.83 -6.48 -0.51
C PRO A 251 18.60 -6.85 0.76
N ASP A 252 19.49 -7.85 0.72
CA ASP A 252 20.04 -8.50 1.92
C ASP A 252 20.72 -7.52 2.89
N PRO A 253 21.57 -6.57 2.44
CA PRO A 253 22.23 -5.62 3.36
C PRO A 253 21.24 -4.71 4.07
N ILE A 254 20.17 -4.31 3.36
CA ILE A 254 19.15 -3.40 3.88
C ILE A 254 18.20 -4.16 4.81
N GLU A 255 17.85 -5.39 4.48
CA GLU A 255 17.05 -6.26 5.34
C GLU A 255 17.76 -6.51 6.68
N GLN A 256 19.05 -6.85 6.65
CA GLN A 256 19.83 -7.07 7.86
C GLN A 256 19.82 -5.82 8.75
N ARG A 257 20.14 -4.67 8.17
CA ARG A 257 20.15 -3.40 8.90
C ARG A 257 18.77 -3.00 9.41
N TRP A 258 17.73 -3.19 8.60
CA TRP A 258 16.35 -2.96 8.99
C TRP A 258 15.95 -3.79 10.21
N ASN A 259 16.28 -5.08 10.21
CA ASN A 259 15.95 -5.99 11.29
C ASN A 259 16.60 -5.61 12.63
N GLU A 260 17.76 -4.93 12.61
CA GLU A 260 18.40 -4.38 13.81
C GLU A 260 17.64 -3.18 14.39
N VAL A 261 17.11 -2.30 13.53
CA VAL A 261 16.62 -0.97 13.95
C VAL A 261 15.09 -0.84 13.97
N LYS A 262 14.34 -1.75 13.32
CA LYS A 262 12.89 -1.63 13.10
C LYS A 262 12.02 -1.52 14.36
N GLU A 263 12.52 -1.95 15.51
CA GLU A 263 11.79 -1.88 16.80
C GLU A 263 12.14 -0.62 17.60
N HIS A 264 13.22 0.07 17.24
CA HIS A 264 13.71 1.24 17.94
C HIS A 264 13.01 2.52 17.45
N SER A 265 12.93 3.52 18.34
CA SER A 265 12.45 4.86 17.98
C SER A 265 13.42 5.51 16.99
N THR A 266 12.90 6.27 16.02
CA THR A 266 13.74 7.00 15.04
C THR A 266 14.73 7.97 15.69
N LYS A 267 14.49 8.40 16.93
CA LYS A 267 15.41 9.28 17.69
C LYS A 267 16.60 8.55 18.33
N GLU A 268 16.49 7.23 18.47
CA GLU A 268 17.48 6.38 19.17
C GLU A 268 18.37 5.63 18.18
N VAL A 269 18.03 5.65 16.89
CA VAL A 269 18.78 4.96 15.85
C VAL A 269 19.88 5.86 15.32
N ASP A 270 21.13 5.47 15.54
CA ASP A 270 22.28 6.09 14.90
C ASP A 270 22.41 5.59 13.46
N LEU A 271 22.26 6.51 12.51
CA LEU A 271 22.37 6.26 11.07
C LEU A 271 23.64 6.94 10.52
N GLN A 272 24.34 6.24 9.63
CA GLN A 272 25.49 6.76 8.90
C GLN A 272 25.07 7.19 7.49
N GLU A 273 25.84 8.07 6.84
CA GLU A 273 25.61 8.46 5.44
C GLU A 273 26.08 7.37 4.46
N THR A 274 25.57 6.15 4.62
CA THR A 274 25.80 5.02 3.71
C THR A 274 24.55 4.77 2.86
N GLN A 275 24.69 4.13 1.70
CA GLN A 275 23.53 3.78 0.86
C GLN A 275 22.50 2.93 1.61
N VAL A 276 22.95 2.01 2.47
CA VAL A 276 22.08 1.14 3.26
C VAL A 276 21.30 1.96 4.29
N ASP A 277 21.98 2.77 5.10
CA ASP A 277 21.33 3.54 6.16
C ASP A 277 20.40 4.63 5.61
N VAL A 278 20.68 5.20 4.42
CA VAL A 278 19.76 6.14 3.75
C VAL A 278 18.44 5.46 3.38
N GLN A 279 18.49 4.23 2.87
CA GLN A 279 17.29 3.46 2.55
C GLN A 279 16.53 3.05 3.82
N VAL A 280 17.26 2.62 4.85
CA VAL A 280 16.67 2.30 6.16
C VAL A 280 16.04 3.54 6.79
N ALA A 281 16.61 4.73 6.63
CA ALA A 281 16.01 5.99 7.08
C ALA A 281 14.64 6.23 6.43
N LYS A 282 14.52 6.04 5.11
CA LYS A 282 13.25 6.15 4.37
C LYS A 282 12.22 5.14 4.87
N LEU A 283 12.64 3.89 5.10
CA LEU A 283 11.78 2.84 5.66
C LEU A 283 11.32 3.16 7.08
N LEU A 284 12.18 3.73 7.93
CA LEU A 284 11.83 4.14 9.29
C LEU A 284 10.79 5.28 9.27
N ILE A 285 10.93 6.24 8.35
CA ILE A 285 9.94 7.30 8.14
C ILE A 285 8.59 6.71 7.71
N ALA A 286 8.59 5.80 6.73
CA ALA A 286 7.38 5.14 6.24
C ALA A 286 6.68 4.32 7.35
N ARG A 287 7.46 3.60 8.16
CA ARG A 287 6.99 2.87 9.34
C ARG A 287 6.35 3.81 10.36
N ASP A 288 7.02 4.92 10.68
CA ASP A 288 6.52 5.89 11.66
C ASP A 288 5.21 6.52 11.18
N TYR A 289 5.11 6.87 9.90
CA TYR A 289 3.87 7.35 9.29
C TYR A 289 2.73 6.33 9.43
N MET A 290 2.96 5.08 9.03
CA MET A 290 1.98 3.99 9.19
C MET A 290 1.56 3.80 10.66
N ASN A 291 2.51 3.85 11.59
CA ASN A 291 2.23 3.72 13.02
C ASN A 291 1.40 4.89 13.56
N ILE A 292 1.65 6.12 13.10
CA ILE A 292 0.81 7.29 13.42
C ILE A 292 -0.62 7.06 12.94
N ARG A 293 -0.82 6.55 11.71
CA ARG A 293 -2.16 6.24 11.16
C ARG A 293 -2.88 5.14 11.95
N ARG A 294 -2.16 4.08 12.35
CA ARG A 294 -2.72 3.01 13.22
C ARG A 294 -3.11 3.53 14.60
N ARG A 295 -2.28 4.37 15.22
CA ARG A 295 -2.61 5.02 16.50
C ARG A 295 -3.84 5.91 16.36
N GLN A 296 -3.89 6.72 15.30
CA GLN A 296 -5.04 7.56 14.99
C GLN A 296 -6.33 6.75 14.82
N LEU A 297 -6.28 5.61 14.13
CA LEU A 297 -7.41 4.69 14.06
C LEU A 297 -7.84 4.22 15.45
N SER A 298 -6.91 3.74 16.28
CA SER A 298 -7.22 3.24 17.63
C SER A 298 -7.85 4.33 18.52
N GLU A 299 -7.27 5.52 18.55
CA GLU A 299 -7.79 6.67 19.32
C GLU A 299 -9.20 7.07 18.87
N GLN A 300 -9.44 7.09 17.55
CA GLN A 300 -10.75 7.45 16.99
C GLN A 300 -11.81 6.37 17.26
N LEU A 301 -11.44 5.08 17.23
CA LEU A 301 -12.34 3.98 17.62
C LEU A 301 -12.72 4.09 19.11
N ILE A 302 -11.75 4.36 19.99
CA ILE A 302 -12.00 4.55 21.42
C ILE A 302 -12.93 5.74 21.66
N ALA A 303 -12.68 6.88 20.99
CA ALA A 303 -13.50 8.07 21.10
C ALA A 303 -14.96 7.83 20.65
N LEU A 304 -15.16 6.97 19.65
CA LEU A 304 -16.47 6.67 19.08
C LEU A 304 -17.12 5.40 19.65
N LYS A 305 -16.46 4.69 20.58
CA LYS A 305 -16.94 3.41 21.12
C LYS A 305 -18.34 3.47 21.71
N SER A 306 -18.66 4.55 22.41
CA SER A 306 -20.01 4.76 22.99
C SER A 306 -21.09 4.86 21.92
N TRP A 307 -20.76 5.43 20.76
CA TRP A 307 -21.67 5.57 19.64
C TRP A 307 -21.68 4.32 18.77
N LEU A 308 -20.53 3.72 18.47
CA LEU A 308 -20.38 2.50 17.66
C LEU A 308 -20.93 1.24 18.36
N GLY A 309 -21.07 1.26 19.68
CA GLY A 309 -21.40 0.08 20.47
C GLY A 309 -20.16 -0.77 20.72
N THR A 310 -20.29 -1.92 21.37
CA THR A 310 -19.17 -2.86 21.54
C THR A 310 -18.72 -3.41 20.18
N VAL A 311 -17.65 -2.83 19.64
CA VAL A 311 -16.81 -3.40 18.57
C VAL A 311 -15.95 -4.52 19.16
#